data_AF-A0A1X0X1A3-F1
#
_entry.id   AF-A0A1X0X1A3-F1
#
_cell.length_a   1.000
_cell.length_b   1.000
_cell.length_c   1.000
_cell.angle_alpha   90.00
_cell.angle_beta   90.00
_cell.angle_gamma   90.00
#
_symmetry.space_group_name_H-M   'P 1'
#
loop_
_entity.id
_entity.type
_entity.pdbx_description
1 polymer ?
#
loop_
_entity_poly.entity_id
_entity_poly.type
_entity_poly.pdbx_seq_one_letter_code
_entity_poly.pdbx_strand_id
1 'polypeptide(L)'
;MQIEFFNFLRSVVQTEDGLVLYALTLIVSMEIIDFLTGTIAAIANPDIEYKSKIGINGLLRKILGVLLLMILIPMSVLLPEKSGFAFLYSIYLGYIVFTFQSLVENYRKLKGNVTLFQPILKAFQRLIEKDDDKNKGE
;
A
#
# COMPACT_ATOMS: atom_id res chain seq x y z
N MET A 1 10.78 21.28 -18.85
CA MET A 1 9.59 20.65 -18.23
C MET A 1 9.92 19.55 -17.23
N GLN A 2 11.09 18.90 -17.27
CA GLN A 2 11.41 17.76 -16.38
C GLN A 2 11.90 18.12 -14.96
N ILE A 3 12.10 19.39 -14.63
CA ILE A 3 12.57 19.82 -13.28
C ILE A 3 11.42 20.35 -12.40
N GLU A 4 10.44 21.05 -13.00
CA GLU A 4 9.28 21.63 -12.30
C GLU A 4 8.43 20.59 -11.56
N PHE A 5 8.13 19.45 -12.19
CA PHE A 5 7.29 18.42 -11.57
C PHE A 5 7.96 17.78 -10.35
N PHE A 6 9.24 17.39 -10.46
CA PHE A 6 9.97 16.85 -9.30
C PHE A 6 10.18 17.90 -8.21
N ASN A 7 10.37 19.17 -8.56
CA ASN A 7 10.44 20.26 -7.59
C ASN A 7 9.11 20.43 -6.85
N PHE A 8 7.99 20.34 -7.56
CA PHE A 8 6.67 20.33 -6.95
C PHE A 8 6.51 19.15 -5.97
N LEU A 9 6.83 17.93 -6.38
CA LEU A 9 6.76 16.76 -5.50
C LEU A 9 7.65 16.93 -4.26
N ARG A 10 8.87 17.45 -4.45
CA ARG A 10 9.79 17.77 -3.35
C ARG A 10 9.20 18.83 -2.42
N SER A 11 8.53 19.87 -2.95
CA SER A 11 7.90 20.91 -2.14
C SER A 11 6.74 20.37 -1.30
N VAL A 12 5.97 19.40 -1.81
CA VAL A 12 4.84 18.79 -1.10
C VAL A 12 5.32 18.01 0.13
N VAL A 13 6.50 17.39 0.06
CA VAL A 13 7.04 16.53 1.14
C VAL A 13 8.00 17.26 2.10
N GLN A 14 8.08 18.60 2.05
CA GLN A 14 9.01 19.37 2.90
C GLN A 14 8.65 19.34 4.39
N THR A 15 7.39 19.12 4.71
CA THR A 15 6.90 19.04 6.09
C THR A 15 6.51 17.62 6.45
N GLU A 16 6.53 17.29 7.73
CA GLU A 16 6.08 16.00 8.26
C GLU A 16 4.62 15.71 7.84
N ASP A 17 3.73 16.69 7.99
CA ASP A 17 2.33 16.58 7.56
C ASP A 17 2.19 16.41 6.04
N GLY A 18 2.98 17.17 5.28
CA GLY A 18 3.01 17.09 3.81
C GLY A 18 3.44 15.71 3.33
N LEU A 19 4.45 15.11 3.97
CA LEU A 19 4.90 13.76 3.69
C LEU A 19 3.83 12.70 4.03
N VAL A 20 3.12 12.85 5.14
CA VAL A 20 2.00 11.96 5.51
C VAL A 20 0.88 12.03 4.47
N LEU A 21 0.46 13.23 4.06
CA LEU A 21 -0.58 13.42 3.05
C LEU A 21 -0.15 12.93 1.67
N TYR A 22 1.14 13.11 1.33
CA TYR A 22 1.72 12.57 0.12
C TYR A 22 1.67 11.03 0.11
N ALA A 23 2.07 10.39 1.22
CA ALA A 23 2.00 8.94 1.36
C ALA A 23 0.56 8.43 1.27
N LEU A 24 -0.42 9.09 1.89
CA LEU A 24 -1.83 8.73 1.76
C LEU A 24 -2.32 8.85 0.30
N THR A 25 -1.94 9.91 -0.40
CA THR A 25 -2.28 10.11 -1.81
C THR A 25 -1.71 9.00 -2.69
N LEU A 26 -0.46 8.59 -2.40
CA LEU A 26 0.18 7.47 -3.07
C LEU A 26 -0.57 6.16 -2.80
N ILE A 27 -0.94 5.89 -1.56
CA ILE A 27 -1.74 4.73 -1.15
C ILE A 27 -3.06 4.67 -1.92
N VAL A 28 -3.83 5.77 -1.95
CA VAL A 28 -5.10 5.82 -2.67
C VAL A 28 -4.91 5.56 -4.15
N SER A 29 -3.87 6.15 -4.76
CA SER A 29 -3.53 5.91 -6.16
C SER A 29 -3.19 4.44 -6.43
N MET A 30 -2.39 3.82 -5.56
CA MET A 30 -2.03 2.41 -5.65
C MET A 30 -3.25 1.50 -5.47
N GLU A 31 -4.15 1.80 -4.53
CA GLU A 31 -5.37 1.03 -4.28
C GLU A 31 -6.33 1.05 -5.48
N ILE A 32 -6.44 2.19 -6.17
CA ILE A 32 -7.22 2.33 -7.40
C ILE A 32 -6.61 1.45 -8.50
N ILE A 33 -5.30 1.56 -8.74
CA ILE A 33 -4.61 0.75 -9.74
C ILE A 33 -4.73 -0.74 -9.41
N ASP A 34 -4.59 -1.10 -8.13
CA ASP A 34 -4.70 -2.49 -7.68
C ASP A 34 -6.11 -3.05 -7.87
N PHE A 35 -7.14 -2.25 -7.59
CA PHE A 35 -8.52 -2.65 -7.88
C PHE A 35 -8.76 -2.88 -9.37
N LEU A 36 -8.31 -1.95 -10.22
CA LEU A 36 -8.46 -2.04 -11.67
C LEU A 36 -7.72 -3.28 -12.22
N THR A 37 -6.44 -3.43 -11.86
CA THR A 37 -5.61 -4.55 -12.32
C THR A 37 -6.11 -5.89 -11.78
N GLY A 38 -6.57 -5.95 -10.53
CA GLY A 38 -7.19 -7.15 -9.96
C GLY A 38 -8.50 -7.53 -10.64
N THR A 39 -9.32 -6.54 -11.01
CA THR A 39 -10.57 -6.77 -11.76
C THR A 39 -10.27 -7.30 -13.17
N ILE A 40 -9.32 -6.68 -13.88
CA ILE A 40 -8.90 -7.15 -15.21
C ILE A 40 -8.32 -8.58 -15.11
N ALA A 41 -7.49 -8.85 -14.11
CA ALA A 41 -6.91 -10.18 -13.89
C ALA A 41 -7.97 -11.25 -13.62
N ALA A 42 -9.03 -10.92 -12.88
CA ALA A 42 -10.13 -11.84 -12.62
C ALA A 42 -10.97 -12.12 -13.88
N ILE A 43 -11.20 -11.11 -14.73
CA ILE A 43 -11.95 -11.27 -15.98
C ILE A 43 -11.13 -12.04 -17.04
N ALA A 44 -9.83 -11.76 -17.15
CA ALA A 44 -8.96 -12.36 -18.15
C ALA A 44 -8.58 -13.82 -17.83
N ASN A 45 -8.81 -14.27 -16.60
CA ASN A 45 -8.42 -15.61 -16.16
C ASN A 45 -9.64 -16.55 -16.16
N PRO A 46 -9.73 -17.51 -17.10
CA PRO A 46 -10.90 -18.37 -17.27
C PRO A 46 -11.15 -19.29 -16.05
N ASP A 47 -10.14 -19.48 -15.20
CA ASP A 47 -10.23 -20.28 -13.97
C ASP A 47 -10.87 -19.52 -12.79
N ILE A 48 -11.10 -18.20 -12.94
CA ILE A 48 -11.69 -17.35 -11.89
C ILE A 48 -13.13 -17.02 -12.28
N GLU A 49 -14.09 -17.68 -11.63
CA GLU A 49 -15.51 -17.35 -11.78
C GLU A 49 -15.78 -15.98 -11.13
N TYR A 50 -15.84 -14.91 -11.93
CA TYR A 50 -16.11 -13.56 -11.42
C TYR A 50 -17.54 -13.47 -10.88
N LYS A 51 -17.68 -13.75 -9.58
CA LYS A 51 -18.94 -13.52 -8.86
C LYS A 51 -18.95 -12.08 -8.39
N SER A 52 -20.00 -11.34 -8.75
CA SER A 52 -20.21 -9.94 -8.35
C SER A 52 -19.95 -9.67 -6.85
N LYS A 53 -20.30 -10.61 -5.96
CA LYS A 53 -20.05 -10.52 -4.52
C LYS A 53 -18.55 -10.49 -4.15
N ILE A 54 -17.69 -11.18 -4.89
CA ILE A 54 -16.23 -11.20 -4.64
C ILE A 54 -15.63 -9.85 -5.01
N GLY A 55 -16.03 -9.29 -6.16
CA GLY A 55 -15.59 -7.96 -6.60
C GLY A 55 -16.02 -6.85 -5.64
N ILE A 56 -17.28 -6.86 -5.19
CA ILE A 56 -17.81 -5.88 -4.23
C ILE A 56 -17.10 -5.99 -2.87
N ASN A 57 -16.88 -7.19 -2.35
CA ASN A 57 -16.15 -7.38 -1.10
C ASN A 57 -14.69 -6.94 -1.20
N GLY A 58 -14.07 -7.15 -2.37
CA GLY A 58 -12.74 -6.62 -2.68
C GLY A 58 -12.71 -5.09 -2.61
N LEU A 59 -13.63 -4.42 -3.30
CA LEU A 59 -13.74 -2.96 -3.28
C LEU A 59 -14.01 -2.41 -1.87
N LEU A 60 -14.96 -3.01 -1.13
CA LEU A 60 -15.30 -2.57 0.22
C LEU A 60 -14.10 -2.67 1.16
N ARG A 61 -13.30 -3.74 1.06
CA ARG A 61 -12.07 -3.89 1.86
C ARG A 61 -11.08 -2.75 1.61
N LYS A 62 -10.92 -2.33 0.35
CA LYS A 62 -10.02 -1.22 -0.01
C LYS A 62 -10.50 0.11 0.53
N ILE A 63 -11.78 0.41 0.36
CA ILE A 63 -12.41 1.62 0.89
C ILE A 63 -12.27 1.65 2.42
N LEU A 64 -12.60 0.56 3.11
CA LEU A 64 -12.44 0.46 4.56
C LEU A 64 -10.98 0.63 4.99
N GLY A 65 -10.03 0.03 4.27
CA GLY A 65 -8.61 0.21 4.53
C GLY A 65 -8.19 1.68 4.49
N VAL A 66 -8.55 2.41 3.42
CA VAL A 66 -8.25 3.84 3.29
C VAL A 66 -8.98 4.68 4.34
N LEU A 67 -10.25 4.38 4.64
CA LEU A 67 -11.02 5.05 5.70
C LEU A 67 -10.34 4.90 7.06
N LEU A 68 -9.85 3.70 7.38
CA LEU A 68 -9.11 3.44 8.62
C LEU A 68 -7.85 4.29 8.69
N LEU A 69 -7.06 4.36 7.61
CA LEU A 69 -5.87 5.23 7.57
C LEU A 69 -6.22 6.70 7.79
N MET A 70 -7.31 7.19 7.17
CA MET A 70 -7.74 8.58 7.36
C MET A 70 -8.15 8.89 8.81
N ILE A 71 -8.77 7.94 9.52
CA ILE A 71 -9.11 8.09 10.94
C ILE A 71 -7.86 8.17 11.83
N LEU A 72 -6.75 7.56 11.42
CA LEU A 72 -5.50 7.66 12.17
C LEU A 72 -4.93 9.09 12.18
N ILE A 73 -5.24 9.93 11.19
CA ILE A 73 -4.73 11.31 11.11
C ILE A 73 -5.18 12.16 12.32
N PRO A 74 -6.48 12.32 12.61
CA PRO A 74 -6.88 13.04 13.82
C PRO A 74 -6.45 12.30 15.10
N MET A 75 -6.36 10.96 15.07
CA MET A 75 -5.88 10.18 16.21
C MET A 75 -4.41 10.48 16.54
N SER A 76 -3.57 10.73 15.53
CA SER A 76 -2.14 10.98 15.73
C SER A 76 -1.87 12.26 16.51
N VAL A 77 -2.80 13.21 16.52
CA VAL A 77 -2.71 14.46 17.29
C VAL A 77 -2.78 14.20 18.80
N LEU A 78 -3.35 13.06 19.22
CA LEU A 78 -3.39 12.66 20.63
C LEU A 78 -2.04 12.16 21.14
N LEU A 79 -1.10 11.88 20.23
CA LEU A 79 0.21 11.35 20.57
C LEU A 79 1.20 12.50 20.86
N PRO A 80 2.06 12.36 21.87
CA PRO A 80 2.95 13.43 22.30
C PRO A 80 4.04 13.73 21.26
N GLU A 81 4.43 15.01 21.20
CA GLU A 81 5.57 15.48 20.39
C GLU A 81 5.49 15.00 18.92
N LYS A 82 6.53 14.33 18.42
CA LYS A 82 6.64 13.82 17.04
C LYS A 82 6.19 12.37 16.88
N SER A 83 5.69 11.74 17.94
CA SER A 83 5.30 10.33 17.88
C SER A 83 4.08 10.11 16.96
N GLY A 84 3.22 11.11 16.79
CA GLY A 84 2.11 11.09 15.83
C GLY A 84 2.57 10.91 14.38
N PHE A 85 3.58 11.68 13.96
CA PHE A 85 4.18 11.54 12.63
C PHE A 85 4.81 10.15 12.44
N ALA A 86 5.64 9.72 13.39
CA ALA A 86 6.32 8.42 13.29
C ALA A 86 5.32 7.25 13.22
N PHE A 87 4.24 7.32 14.01
CA PHE A 87 3.15 6.36 14.00
C PHE A 87 2.46 6.29 12.62
N LEU A 88 2.02 7.43 12.09
CA LEU A 88 1.35 7.50 10.78
C LEU A 88 2.28 7.02 9.65
N TYR A 89 3.50 7.55 9.62
CA TYR A 89 4.45 7.25 8.56
C TYR A 89 4.79 5.75 8.52
N SER A 90 4.97 5.11 9.69
CA SER A 90 5.26 3.68 9.78
C SER A 90 4.09 2.82 9.30
N ILE A 91 2.86 3.14 9.71
CA ILE A 91 1.67 2.42 9.26
C ILE A 91 1.47 2.59 7.75
N TYR A 92 1.63 3.81 7.24
CA TYR A 92 1.47 4.10 5.82
C TYR A 92 2.53 3.38 4.98
N LEU A 93 3.78 3.32 5.45
CA LEU A 93 4.83 2.56 4.78
C LEU A 93 4.49 1.06 4.72
N GLY A 94 4.01 0.49 5.83
CA GLY A 94 3.53 -0.90 5.86
C GLY A 94 2.39 -1.15 4.88
N TYR A 95 1.42 -0.23 4.83
CA TYR A 95 0.31 -0.31 3.89
C TYR A 95 0.79 -0.26 2.43
N ILE A 96 1.71 0.66 2.09
CA ILE A 96 2.33 0.75 0.76
C ILE A 96 2.99 -0.58 0.38
N VAL A 97 3.71 -1.23 1.30
CA VAL A 97 4.33 -2.54 1.04
C VAL A 97 3.26 -3.59 0.71
N PHE A 98 2.18 -3.68 1.48
CA PHE A 98 1.10 -4.64 1.21
C PHE A 98 0.38 -4.36 -0.10
N THR A 99 0.06 -3.10 -0.40
CA THR A 99 -0.56 -2.74 -1.69
C THR A 99 0.39 -3.01 -2.85
N PHE A 100 1.70 -2.78 -2.69
CA PHE A 100 2.70 -3.14 -3.71
C PHE A 100 2.76 -4.65 -3.96
N GLN A 101 2.72 -5.48 -2.91
CA GLN A 101 2.64 -6.94 -3.06
C GLN A 101 1.41 -7.35 -3.88
N SER A 102 0.25 -6.74 -3.60
CA SER A 102 -0.99 -6.98 -4.34
C SER A 102 -0.88 -6.56 -5.82
N LEU A 103 -0.26 -5.42 -6.10
CA LEU A 103 -0.03 -4.96 -7.48
C LEU A 103 0.84 -5.94 -8.27
N VAL A 104 1.94 -6.41 -7.66
CA VAL A 104 2.83 -7.40 -8.30
C VAL A 104 2.09 -8.72 -8.53
N GLU A 105 1.23 -9.13 -7.60
CA GLU A 105 0.40 -10.32 -7.73
C GLU A 105 -0.59 -10.21 -8.90
N ASN A 106 -1.26 -9.07 -9.02
CA ASN A 106 -2.18 -8.82 -10.14
C ASN A 106 -1.43 -8.78 -11.48
N TYR A 107 -0.25 -8.17 -11.52
CA TYR A 107 0.61 -8.19 -12.71
C TYR A 107 1.03 -9.62 -13.11
N ARG A 108 1.36 -10.46 -12.14
CA ARG A 108 1.65 -11.90 -12.36
C ARG A 108 0.47 -12.65 -12.96
N LYS A 109 -0.75 -12.44 -12.43
CA LYS A 109 -1.98 -13.06 -12.96
C LYS A 109 -2.28 -12.64 -14.40
N LEU A 110 -1.85 -11.45 -14.80
CA LEU A 110 -1.88 -10.97 -16.18
C LEU A 110 -0.73 -11.51 -17.07
N LYS A 111 -0.03 -12.57 -16.62
CA LYS A 111 1.14 -13.17 -17.28
C LYS A 111 2.34 -12.22 -17.40
N GLY A 112 2.40 -11.19 -16.58
CA GLY A 112 3.54 -10.29 -16.46
C GLY A 112 4.75 -10.97 -15.81
N ASN A 113 5.96 -10.61 -16.24
CA ASN A 113 7.19 -11.15 -15.64
C ASN A 113 7.53 -10.40 -14.35
N VAL A 114 7.39 -11.08 -13.20
CA VAL A 114 7.63 -10.50 -11.87
C VAL A 114 9.05 -10.72 -11.33
N THR A 115 9.96 -11.29 -12.13
CA THR A 115 11.32 -11.64 -11.68
C THR A 115 12.08 -10.43 -11.11
N LEU A 116 11.88 -9.24 -11.70
CA LEU A 116 12.49 -7.99 -11.23
C LEU A 116 12.05 -7.62 -9.80
N PHE A 117 10.84 -7.97 -9.40
CA PHE A 117 10.25 -7.59 -8.11
C PHE A 117 10.48 -8.64 -7.02
N GLN A 118 10.81 -9.88 -7.37
CA GLN A 118 11.03 -10.96 -6.39
C GLN A 118 12.07 -10.64 -5.31
N PRO A 119 13.22 -10.01 -5.60
CA PRO A 119 14.19 -9.65 -4.56
C PRO A 119 13.60 -8.68 -3.53
N ILE A 120 12.81 -7.70 -4.00
CA ILE A 120 12.16 -6.69 -3.16
C ILE A 120 11.07 -7.36 -2.29
N LEU A 121 10.24 -8.22 -2.89
CA LEU A 121 9.21 -8.96 -2.17
C LEU A 121 9.80 -9.85 -1.07
N LYS A 122 10.89 -10.57 -1.38
CA LYS A 122 11.61 -11.42 -0.41
C LYS A 122 12.25 -10.59 0.71
N ALA A 123 12.78 -9.41 0.40
CA ALA A 123 13.32 -8.51 1.41
C ALA A 123 12.24 -8.08 2.41
N PHE A 124 11.05 -7.70 1.92
CA PHE A 124 9.92 -7.36 2.78
C PHE A 124 9.42 -8.56 3.60
N GLN A 125 9.29 -9.75 3.01
CA GLN A 125 8.88 -10.96 3.73
C GLN A 125 9.84 -11.28 4.88
N ARG A 126 11.15 -11.21 4.63
CA ARG A 126 12.16 -11.44 5.68
C ARG A 126 12.11 -10.43 6.81
N LEU A 127 11.77 -9.18 6.53
CA LEU A 127 11.60 -8.16 7.57
C LEU A 127 10.41 -8.49 8.49
N ILE A 128 9.35 -9.07 7.94
CA ILE A 128 8.17 -9.49 8.69
C ILE A 128 8.44 -10.79 9.47
N GLU A 129 9.03 -11.80 8.82
CA GLU A 129 9.30 -13.13 9.42
C GLU A 129 10.34 -13.09 10.55
N LYS A 130 11.30 -12.17 10.51
CA LYS A 130 12.37 -12.09 11.52
C LYS A 130 11.87 -11.65 12.91
N ASP A 131 10.68 -11.03 12.99
CA ASP A 131 10.02 -10.72 14.26
C ASP A 131 9.28 -11.93 14.86
N ASP A 132 8.80 -12.86 14.03
CA ASP A 132 8.09 -14.07 14.49
C ASP A 132 9.04 -15.12 15.13
N ASP A 133 10.26 -15.25 14.62
CA ASP A 133 11.25 -16.18 15.17
C ASP A 133 11.91 -15.67 16.47
N LYS A 134 11.95 -14.35 16.69
CA LYS A 134 12.39 -13.78 17.97
C LYS A 134 11.40 -14.03 19.10
N ASN A 135 10.10 -14.06 18.80
CA ASN A 135 9.04 -14.28 19.80
C ASN A 135 8.79 -15.75 20.17
N LYS A 136 9.50 -16.71 19.56
CA LYS A 136 9.40 -18.15 19.90
C LYS A 136 10.55 -18.66 20.78
N GLY A 137 11.45 -17.77 21.19
CA GLY A 137 12.65 -18.10 21.98
C GLY A 137 12.68 -17.56 23.41
N GLU A 138 11.57 -16.97 23.91
CA GLU A 138 11.40 -16.54 25.30
C GLU A 138 10.41 -17.44 26.05
#